data_AF-A0A426XHZ1-F1
#
_entry.id   AF-A0A426XHZ1-F1
#
_cell.length_a   1.000
_cell.length_b   1.000
_cell.length_c   1.000
_cell.angle_alpha   90.00
_cell.angle_beta   90.00
_cell.angle_gamma   90.00
#
_symmetry.space_group_name_H-M   'P 1'
#
loop_
_entity.id
_entity.type
_entity.pdbx_description
1 polymer ?
#
loop_
_entity_poly.entity_id
_entity_poly.type
_entity_poly.pdbx_seq_one_letter_code
_entity_poly.pdbx_strand_id
1 'polypeptide(L)'
;QNGNRQELVNWVQQVGGPATAFDFTTKGILQAAVEGELWRMRDSQGKAPGMMGWWPEKAVTFFYDHMFDWGLKAAITQLTEIRTRNGIHSGSSLNILASDADLYVAMIDGKIATKLGSRYDVGNLVPSYFQVVASGNDWCVWEKR
;
A
#
# COMPACT_ATOMS: atom_id res chain seq x y z
N GLN A 1 12.97 -6.90 -9.49
CA GLN A 1 11.77 -7.04 -8.64
C GLN A 1 11.34 -8.49 -8.49
N ASN A 2 11.10 -9.23 -9.59
CA ASN A 2 10.52 -10.59 -9.52
C ASN A 2 11.37 -11.63 -8.76
N GLY A 3 12.70 -11.62 -8.88
CA GLY A 3 13.58 -12.56 -8.18
C GLY A 3 13.44 -12.49 -6.65
N ASN A 4 13.52 -11.27 -6.09
CA ASN A 4 13.47 -11.07 -4.63
C ASN A 4 12.13 -11.53 -4.02
N ARG A 5 10.99 -11.23 -4.66
CA ARG A 5 9.69 -11.71 -4.16
C ARG A 5 9.51 -13.22 -4.34
N GLN A 6 10.10 -13.82 -5.37
CA GLN A 6 10.06 -15.27 -5.57
C GLN A 6 10.83 -16.02 -4.46
N GLU A 7 11.96 -15.48 -4.02
CA GLU A 7 12.73 -16.06 -2.91
C GLU A 7 11.91 -16.12 -1.61
N LEU A 8 11.20 -15.04 -1.29
CA LEU A 8 10.30 -15.00 -0.12
C LEU A 8 9.17 -16.01 -0.23
N VAL A 9 8.56 -16.13 -1.41
CA VAL A 9 7.50 -17.11 -1.68
C VAL A 9 8.03 -18.54 -1.51
N ASN A 10 9.19 -18.85 -2.09
CA ASN A 10 9.80 -20.17 -1.98
C ASN A 10 10.11 -20.53 -0.52
N TRP A 11 10.65 -19.57 0.25
CA TRP A 11 10.95 -19.77 1.67
C TRP A 11 9.68 -20.10 2.47
N VAL A 12 8.59 -19.34 2.29
CA VAL A 12 7.33 -19.60 2.99
C VAL A 12 6.76 -20.97 2.62
N GLN A 13 6.83 -21.37 1.35
CA GLN A 13 6.39 -22.69 0.92
C GLN A 13 7.20 -23.82 1.57
N GLN A 14 8.51 -23.64 1.69
CA GLN A 14 9.40 -24.64 2.26
C GLN A 14 9.20 -24.83 3.77
N VAL A 15 8.93 -23.75 4.52
CA VAL A 15 8.66 -23.83 5.96
C VAL A 15 7.31 -24.51 6.25
N GLY A 16 6.29 -24.24 5.43
CA GLY A 16 4.92 -24.72 5.63
C GLY A 16 4.21 -24.08 6.83
N GLY A 17 2.92 -24.38 7.02
CA GLY A 17 2.14 -23.91 8.18
C GLY A 17 2.01 -22.38 8.30
N PRO A 18 1.67 -21.80 9.47
CA PRO A 18 1.20 -20.41 9.56
C PRO A 18 2.29 -19.36 9.30
N ALA A 19 3.53 -19.74 8.99
CA ALA A 19 4.65 -18.85 8.77
C ALA A 19 4.35 -17.77 7.71
N THR A 20 4.85 -16.55 7.95
CA THR A 20 4.79 -15.38 7.07
C THR A 20 6.20 -14.81 6.89
N ALA A 21 6.44 -14.01 5.86
CA ALA A 21 7.73 -13.38 5.62
C ALA A 21 7.62 -11.85 5.60
N PHE A 22 8.66 -11.17 6.08
CA PHE A 22 8.77 -9.73 5.92
C PHE A 22 8.93 -9.38 4.44
N ASP A 23 8.09 -8.47 3.94
CA ASP A 23 8.12 -8.07 2.53
C ASP A 23 9.18 -6.98 2.28
N PHE A 24 10.44 -7.40 2.34
CA PHE A 24 11.59 -6.54 2.01
C PHE A 24 11.57 -6.06 0.56
N THR A 25 10.90 -6.80 -0.33
CA THR A 25 10.77 -6.38 -1.74
C THR A 25 9.94 -5.11 -1.83
N THR A 26 8.78 -5.08 -1.17
CA THR A 26 7.95 -3.86 -1.07
C THR A 26 8.71 -2.73 -0.38
N LYS A 27 9.42 -3.00 0.73
CA LYS A 27 10.23 -1.97 1.42
C LYS A 27 11.23 -1.30 0.47
N GLY A 28 12.07 -2.08 -0.20
CA GLY A 28 13.13 -1.54 -1.05
C GLY A 28 12.58 -0.76 -2.24
N ILE A 29 11.45 -1.19 -2.81
CA ILE A 29 10.82 -0.50 -3.92
C ILE A 29 10.15 0.79 -3.46
N LEU A 30 9.43 0.76 -2.32
CA LEU A 30 8.78 1.94 -1.77
C LEU A 30 9.79 3.04 -1.40
N GLN A 31 10.96 2.67 -0.84
CA GLN A 31 12.02 3.63 -0.53
C GLN A 31 12.52 4.41 -1.75
N ALA A 32 12.61 3.77 -2.92
CA ALA A 32 12.95 4.46 -4.15
C ALA A 32 11.74 5.21 -4.73
N ALA A 33 10.55 4.61 -4.65
CA ALA A 33 9.34 5.15 -5.27
C ALA A 33 8.91 6.51 -4.72
N VAL A 34 9.11 6.76 -3.42
CA VAL A 34 8.74 8.03 -2.78
C VAL A 34 9.61 9.22 -3.23
N GLU A 35 10.75 8.97 -3.87
CA GLU A 35 11.64 10.00 -4.44
C GLU A 35 11.20 10.45 -5.84
N GLY A 36 9.88 10.48 -6.11
CA GLY A 36 9.33 10.87 -7.40
C GLY A 36 9.32 9.75 -8.45
N GLU A 37 9.34 8.49 -8.02
CA GLU A 37 9.29 7.31 -8.90
C GLU A 37 8.11 6.39 -8.56
N LEU A 38 6.94 6.97 -8.23
CA LEU A 38 5.76 6.21 -7.79
C LEU A 38 5.21 5.24 -8.87
N TRP A 39 5.62 5.39 -10.13
CA TRP A 39 5.37 4.41 -11.20
C TRP A 39 5.97 3.03 -10.89
N ARG A 40 6.97 2.96 -10.02
CA ARG A 40 7.53 1.69 -9.54
C ARG A 40 6.53 0.87 -8.74
N MET A 41 5.50 1.50 -8.15
CA MET A 41 4.49 0.89 -7.28
C MET A 41 3.44 0.04 -8.03
N ARG A 42 3.64 -0.21 -9.33
CA ARG A 42 2.83 -1.12 -10.14
C ARG A 42 3.75 -1.98 -11.01
N ASP A 43 3.60 -3.30 -10.93
CA ASP A 43 4.31 -4.22 -11.81
C ASP A 43 3.66 -4.30 -13.20
N SER A 44 4.32 -4.98 -14.14
CA SER A 44 3.84 -5.11 -15.52
C SER A 44 2.51 -5.89 -15.66
N GLN A 45 2.08 -6.59 -14.61
CA GLN A 45 0.77 -7.27 -14.54
C GLN A 45 -0.29 -6.41 -13.86
N GLY A 46 0.05 -5.19 -13.47
CA GLY A 46 -0.83 -4.27 -12.75
C GLY A 46 -0.99 -4.58 -11.26
N LYS A 47 -0.12 -5.42 -10.68
CA LYS A 47 -0.14 -5.77 -9.26
C LYS A 47 0.88 -4.94 -8.48
N ALA A 48 0.79 -5.00 -7.16
CA ALA A 48 1.80 -4.39 -6.30
C ALA A 48 3.18 -5.06 -6.51
N PRO A 49 4.27 -4.28 -6.55
CA PRO A 49 5.61 -4.76 -6.85
C PRO A 49 6.28 -5.30 -5.57
N GLY A 50 5.84 -6.46 -5.11
CA GLY A 50 6.37 -7.06 -3.89
C GLY A 50 5.77 -8.42 -3.61
N MET A 51 6.08 -9.00 -2.46
CA MET A 51 5.43 -10.24 -2.03
C MET A 51 3.92 -10.02 -1.87
N MET A 52 3.49 -8.83 -1.42
CA MET A 52 2.07 -8.46 -1.31
C MET A 52 1.30 -8.54 -2.63
N GLY A 53 1.96 -8.41 -3.78
CA GLY A 53 1.31 -8.56 -5.09
C GLY A 53 1.05 -10.02 -5.47
N TRP A 54 1.72 -10.98 -4.84
CA TRP A 54 1.61 -12.41 -5.16
C TRP A 54 0.97 -13.23 -4.03
N TRP A 55 1.30 -12.93 -2.79
CA TRP A 55 0.79 -13.64 -1.62
C TRP A 55 0.62 -12.69 -0.42
N PRO A 56 -0.39 -11.80 -0.45
CA PRO A 56 -0.56 -10.77 0.56
C PRO A 56 -0.84 -11.33 1.96
N GLU A 57 -1.48 -12.49 2.06
CA GLU A 57 -1.71 -13.21 3.33
C GLU A 57 -0.43 -13.67 4.03
N LYS A 58 0.69 -13.76 3.29
CA LYS A 58 1.99 -14.19 3.80
C LYS A 58 3.02 -13.07 3.87
N ALA A 59 2.64 -11.87 3.43
CA ALA A 59 3.51 -10.70 3.38
C ALA A 59 3.29 -9.80 4.61
N VAL A 60 4.31 -9.67 5.45
CA VAL A 60 4.33 -8.70 6.54
C VAL A 60 5.04 -7.43 6.07
N THR A 61 4.28 -6.37 5.80
CA THR A 61 4.80 -5.05 5.40
C THR A 61 5.11 -4.19 6.62
N PHE A 62 6.15 -3.36 6.54
CA PHE A 62 6.60 -2.56 7.69
C PHE A 62 7.30 -1.27 7.26
N PHE A 63 7.32 -0.29 8.15
CA PHE A 63 8.16 0.91 8.11
C PHE A 63 8.82 1.05 9.50
N TYR A 64 10.14 1.19 9.57
CA TYR A 64 10.89 0.92 10.82
C TYR A 64 11.07 2.14 11.73
N ASP A 65 11.22 3.37 11.22
CA ASP A 65 11.90 4.43 11.99
C ASP A 65 11.04 5.53 12.64
N HIS A 66 9.71 5.56 12.43
CA HIS A 66 8.90 6.72 12.89
C HIS A 66 7.73 6.41 13.81
N MET A 67 7.54 5.15 14.22
CA MET A 67 6.46 4.80 15.18
C MET A 67 6.67 5.47 16.55
N PHE A 68 7.90 5.93 16.85
CA PHE A 68 8.26 6.65 18.07
C PHE A 68 8.45 8.16 17.88
N ASP A 69 8.30 8.67 16.64
CA ASP A 69 8.17 10.11 16.41
C ASP A 69 6.76 10.55 16.80
N TRP A 70 6.64 11.33 17.88
CA TRP A 70 5.34 11.83 18.36
C TRP A 70 4.53 12.56 17.28
N GLY A 71 5.19 13.13 16.26
CA GLY A 71 4.55 13.81 15.13
C GLY A 71 3.70 12.92 14.22
N LEU A 72 4.01 11.61 14.12
CA LEU A 72 3.28 10.70 13.21
C LEU A 72 2.23 9.83 13.92
N LYS A 73 2.26 9.75 15.25
CA LYS A 73 1.38 8.87 16.02
C LYS A 73 -0.11 9.09 15.71
N ALA A 74 -0.55 10.35 15.64
CA ALA A 74 -1.95 10.67 15.36
C ALA A 74 -2.39 10.17 13.97
N ALA A 75 -1.56 10.40 12.95
CA ALA A 75 -1.83 9.94 11.59
C ALA A 75 -1.85 8.40 11.49
N ILE A 76 -0.88 7.73 12.12
CA ILE A 76 -0.81 6.26 12.13
C ILE A 76 -2.04 5.65 12.83
N THR A 77 -2.47 6.22 13.96
CA THR A 77 -3.69 5.80 14.66
C THR A 77 -4.91 5.95 13.76
N GLN A 78 -5.08 7.11 13.12
CA GLN A 78 -6.21 7.38 12.22
C GLN A 78 -6.25 6.40 11.04
N LEU A 79 -5.12 6.13 10.40
CA LEU A 79 -5.03 5.16 9.31
C LEU A 79 -5.33 3.72 9.77
N THR A 80 -4.95 3.37 11.00
CA THR A 80 -5.26 2.07 11.60
C THR A 80 -6.76 1.92 11.89
N GLU A 81 -7.41 2.98 12.37
CA GLU A 81 -8.86 3.02 12.59
C GLU A 81 -9.63 2.89 11.27
N ILE A 82 -9.20 3.61 10.23
CA ILE A 82 -9.75 3.50 8.87
C ILE A 82 -9.66 2.06 8.35
N ARG A 83 -8.47 1.45 8.45
CA ARG A 83 -8.26 0.06 8.05
C ARG A 83 -9.21 -0.89 8.79
N THR A 84 -9.31 -0.73 10.11
CA THR A 84 -10.10 -1.59 10.99
C THR A 84 -11.60 -1.46 10.71
N ARG A 85 -12.14 -0.24 10.65
CA ARG A 85 -13.59 -0.03 10.46
C ARG A 85 -14.11 -0.43 9.08
N ASN A 86 -13.24 -0.43 8.07
CA ASN A 86 -13.58 -0.94 6.73
C ASN A 86 -13.37 -2.47 6.59
N GLY A 87 -12.85 -3.12 7.64
CA GLY A 87 -12.55 -4.54 7.64
C GLY A 87 -11.49 -4.92 6.60
N ILE A 88 -10.48 -4.07 6.40
CA ILE A 88 -9.39 -4.36 5.47
C ILE A 88 -8.42 -5.35 6.13
N HIS A 89 -8.17 -6.47 5.46
CA HIS A 89 -7.30 -7.55 5.93
C HIS A 89 -6.25 -7.91 4.88
N SER A 90 -5.44 -8.93 5.13
CA SER A 90 -4.38 -9.36 4.21
C SER A 90 -4.88 -10.08 2.95
N GLY A 91 -6.17 -10.40 2.89
CA GLY A 91 -6.84 -10.95 1.71
C GLY A 91 -7.66 -9.91 0.94
N SER A 92 -7.61 -8.64 1.36
CA SER A 92 -8.30 -7.56 0.67
C SER A 92 -7.76 -7.38 -0.74
N SER A 93 -8.67 -7.13 -1.68
CA SER A 93 -8.37 -6.83 -3.07
C SER A 93 -7.74 -5.44 -3.21
N LEU A 94 -6.73 -5.34 -4.08
CA LEU A 94 -6.05 -4.09 -4.41
C LEU A 94 -6.21 -3.81 -5.91
N ASN A 95 -6.74 -2.65 -6.24
CA ASN A 95 -6.85 -2.16 -7.62
C ASN A 95 -6.07 -0.85 -7.77
N ILE A 96 -4.99 -0.87 -8.54
CA ILE A 96 -4.15 0.31 -8.79
C ILE A 96 -4.76 1.12 -9.94
N LEU A 97 -5.21 2.33 -9.61
CA LEU A 97 -5.89 3.24 -10.54
C LEU A 97 -4.91 4.16 -11.29
N ALA A 98 -3.82 4.57 -10.63
CA ALA A 98 -2.76 5.37 -11.23
C ALA A 98 -1.40 5.06 -10.59
N SER A 99 -0.32 5.16 -11.38
CA SER A 99 1.06 4.94 -10.95
C SER A 99 2.00 5.72 -11.89
N ASP A 100 2.09 7.03 -11.67
CA ASP A 100 2.99 7.97 -12.35
C ASP A 100 4.17 8.32 -11.43
N ALA A 101 5.09 9.19 -11.85
CA ALA A 101 6.21 9.67 -11.03
C ALA A 101 5.77 10.33 -9.70
N ASP A 102 4.76 11.20 -9.76
CA ASP A 102 4.27 12.08 -8.70
C ASP A 102 2.86 11.71 -8.19
N LEU A 103 2.30 10.58 -8.66
CA LEU A 103 0.97 10.11 -8.27
C LEU A 103 0.89 8.58 -8.22
N TYR A 104 0.47 8.06 -7.07
CA TYR A 104 -0.03 6.69 -6.96
C TYR A 104 -1.43 6.73 -6.36
N VAL A 105 -2.40 6.07 -6.99
CA VAL A 105 -3.77 5.94 -6.46
C VAL A 105 -4.19 4.48 -6.51
N ALA A 106 -4.68 3.95 -5.39
CA ALA A 106 -5.21 2.60 -5.31
C ALA A 106 -6.52 2.52 -4.54
N MET A 107 -7.39 1.62 -4.98
CA MET A 107 -8.66 1.27 -4.36
C MET A 107 -8.52 -0.09 -3.67
N ILE A 108 -9.01 -0.21 -2.44
CA ILE A 108 -8.94 -1.43 -1.64
C ILE A 108 -10.36 -1.86 -1.30
N ASP A 109 -10.73 -3.09 -1.70
CA ASP A 109 -12.07 -3.69 -1.54
C ASP A 109 -13.24 -2.86 -2.10
N GLY A 110 -12.96 -1.83 -2.91
CA GLY A 110 -13.99 -0.85 -3.32
C GLY A 110 -14.57 -0.07 -2.13
N LYS A 111 -13.89 -0.05 -0.99
CA LYS A 111 -14.31 0.59 0.26
C LYS A 111 -13.46 1.82 0.59
N ILE A 112 -12.15 1.72 0.36
CA ILE A 112 -11.21 2.82 0.60
C ILE A 112 -10.38 3.11 -0.63
N ALA A 113 -10.09 4.37 -0.88
CA ALA A 113 -9.09 4.80 -1.86
C ALA A 113 -7.93 5.47 -1.12
N THR A 114 -6.71 5.25 -1.59
CA THR A 114 -5.50 5.89 -1.06
C THR A 114 -4.73 6.53 -2.19
N LYS A 115 -4.14 7.70 -1.90
CA LYS A 115 -3.24 8.42 -2.79
C LYS A 115 -1.92 8.71 -2.10
N LEU A 116 -0.83 8.62 -2.87
CA LEU A 116 0.51 9.10 -2.53
C LEU A 116 1.05 10.01 -3.64
N GLY A 117 2.02 10.86 -3.29
CA GLY A 117 2.77 11.72 -4.22
C GLY A 117 2.37 13.19 -4.14
N SER A 118 3.13 14.07 -4.81
CA SER A 118 2.95 15.52 -4.73
C SER A 118 1.80 16.06 -5.59
N ARG A 119 1.32 15.29 -6.58
CA ARG A 119 0.19 15.74 -7.42
C ARG A 119 -1.08 15.87 -6.60
N TYR A 120 -1.67 17.07 -6.51
CA TYR A 120 -2.89 17.26 -5.73
C TYR A 120 -4.14 16.71 -6.44
N ASP A 121 -4.26 16.99 -7.74
CA ASP A 121 -5.42 16.59 -8.54
C ASP A 121 -5.37 15.10 -8.89
N VAL A 122 -6.46 14.39 -8.57
CA VAL A 122 -6.68 12.98 -8.92
C VAL A 122 -7.77 12.81 -9.97
N GLY A 123 -8.34 13.91 -10.49
CA GLY A 123 -9.41 13.92 -11.47
C GLY A 123 -10.58 13.02 -11.06
N ASN A 124 -11.00 12.16 -11.99
CA ASN A 124 -12.09 11.20 -11.78
C ASN A 124 -11.61 9.81 -11.32
N LEU A 125 -10.36 9.67 -10.84
CA LEU A 125 -9.83 8.38 -10.39
C LEU A 125 -10.60 7.88 -9.15
N VAL A 126 -10.90 8.78 -8.22
CA VAL A 126 -11.69 8.46 -7.02
C VAL A 126 -13.15 8.83 -7.28
N PRO A 127 -14.12 7.89 -7.16
CA PRO A 127 -15.52 8.20 -7.42
C PRO A 127 -16.06 9.27 -6.47
N SER A 128 -16.96 10.12 -6.96
CA SER A 128 -17.49 11.28 -6.20
C SER A 128 -18.28 10.93 -4.93
N TYR A 129 -18.74 9.68 -4.80
CA TYR A 129 -19.41 9.18 -3.59
C TYR A 129 -18.43 8.72 -2.49
N PHE A 130 -17.13 8.78 -2.75
CA PHE A 130 -16.10 8.64 -1.72
C PHE A 130 -15.81 10.00 -1.08
N GLN A 131 -15.43 9.99 0.20
CA GLN A 131 -15.09 11.21 0.92
C GLN A 131 -13.74 11.10 1.59
N VAL A 132 -13.00 12.22 1.59
CA VAL A 132 -11.73 12.33 2.32
C VAL A 132 -11.99 12.12 3.81
N VAL A 133 -11.28 11.16 4.40
CA VAL A 133 -11.35 10.86 5.83
C VAL A 133 -10.02 11.07 6.56
N ALA A 134 -8.92 11.16 5.82
CA ALA A 134 -7.61 11.50 6.33
C ALA A 134 -6.72 12.06 5.20
N SER A 135 -5.82 12.98 5.53
CA SER A 135 -4.84 13.53 4.60
C SER A 135 -3.66 14.11 5.33
N GLY A 136 -2.52 14.21 4.64
CA GLY A 136 -1.32 14.88 5.12
C GLY A 136 -0.44 15.30 3.96
N ASN A 137 0.84 15.59 4.25
CA ASN A 137 1.79 15.94 3.20
C ASN A 137 1.93 14.80 2.18
N ASP A 138 1.55 15.04 0.94
CA ASP A 138 1.64 14.11 -0.18
C ASP A 138 0.85 12.79 -0.04
N TRP A 139 -0.14 12.72 0.85
CA TRP A 139 -1.03 11.56 0.94
C TRP A 139 -2.48 11.93 1.29
N CYS A 140 -3.42 11.11 0.83
CA CYS A 140 -4.85 11.27 1.09
C CYS A 140 -5.55 9.90 1.11
N VAL A 141 -6.58 9.76 1.95
CA VAL A 141 -7.41 8.56 2.04
C VAL A 141 -8.87 8.96 1.97
N TRP A 142 -9.61 8.26 1.11
CA TRP A 142 -11.05 8.38 1.00
C TRP A 142 -11.74 7.09 1.43
N GLU A 143 -12.96 7.23 1.96
CA GLU A 143 -13.86 6.13 2.26
C GLU A 143 -15.15 6.24 1.46
N LYS A 144 -15.67 5.11 1.03
CA LYS A 144 -17.00 4.99 0.44
C LYS A 144 -18.05 5.29 1.51
N ARG A 145 -18.95 6.22 1.24
CA ARG A 145 -20.17 6.42 2.04
C ARG A 145 -21.25 5.40 1.71
#